data_AF-A0A9W8YB01-F1
#
_entry.id   AF-A0A9W8YB01-F1
#
_cell.length_a   1.000
_cell.length_b   1.000
_cell.length_c   1.000
_cell.angle_alpha   90.00
_cell.angle_beta   90.00
_cell.angle_gamma   90.00
#
_symmetry.space_group_name_H-M   'P 1'
#
loop_
_entity.id
_entity.type
_entity.pdbx_description
1 polymer ?
#
loop_
_entity_poly.entity_id
_entity_poly.type
_entity_poly.pdbx_seq_one_letter_code
_entity_poly.pdbx_strand_id
1 'polypeptide(L)'
;MHRSAKRYHQSLFRSPHLRPPTRRYHRKHTTSPYPNPFLPSKNFATGRWHSPVYGLRKQADLVKLASQYGVVDLLPWTIKKPGEKERRRVEKGLMVKGTGEGQKVKGKLWERTLKGRLEMRRQAMLNMPALIQEWKQKGHGRGWKKWPSGKAK
;
A
#
# COMPACT_ATOMS: atom_id res chain seq x y z
N MET A 1 -23.64 55.66 47.32
CA MET A 1 -24.28 55.30 48.60
C MET A 1 -25.50 54.45 48.31
N HIS A 2 -25.58 53.30 49.00
CA HIS A 2 -26.77 52.48 49.29
C HIS A 2 -27.50 51.69 48.18
N ARG A 3 -27.17 50.39 48.22
CA ARG A 3 -27.88 49.20 47.74
C ARG A 3 -29.40 49.27 47.94
N SER A 4 -30.15 48.69 47.01
CA SER A 4 -31.29 47.86 47.40
C SER A 4 -31.49 46.70 46.42
N ALA A 5 -31.64 45.52 47.02
CA ALA A 5 -31.60 44.21 46.38
C ALA A 5 -32.99 43.78 45.91
N LYS A 6 -33.06 43.12 44.75
CA LYS A 6 -34.21 42.29 44.36
C LYS A 6 -33.81 40.82 44.47
N ARG A 7 -34.28 40.18 45.54
CA ARG A 7 -34.35 38.72 45.67
C ARG A 7 -35.49 38.22 44.78
N TYR A 8 -35.20 37.32 43.84
CA TYR A 8 -36.21 36.38 43.35
C TYR A 8 -35.58 34.99 43.19
N HIS A 9 -36.16 34.09 43.98
CA HIS A 9 -36.33 32.64 43.87
C HIS A 9 -35.21 31.71 43.36
N GLN A 10 -34.82 30.86 44.31
CA GLN A 10 -34.35 29.48 44.18
C GLN A 10 -35.20 28.67 43.18
N SER A 11 -34.59 27.83 42.35
CA SER A 11 -34.47 26.38 42.61
C SER A 11 -34.17 25.57 41.35
N LEU A 12 -33.15 24.69 41.50
CA LEU A 12 -33.10 23.29 41.06
C LEU A 12 -33.51 22.98 39.60
N PHE A 13 -32.53 22.77 38.72
CA PHE A 13 -32.47 21.56 37.85
C PHE A 13 -31.03 21.35 37.35
N ARG A 14 -30.20 20.78 38.21
CA ARG A 14 -28.96 20.10 37.82
C ARG A 14 -29.33 18.67 37.41
N SER A 15 -29.84 18.49 36.20
CA SER A 15 -30.15 17.16 35.65
C SER A 15 -28.88 16.54 35.05
N PRO A 16 -28.43 15.35 35.52
CA PRO A 16 -27.16 14.74 35.13
C PRO A 16 -27.32 13.71 34.01
N HIS A 17 -28.07 14.00 32.96
CA HIS A 17 -28.30 13.07 31.84
C HIS A 17 -28.27 13.93 30.56
N LEU A 18 -27.17 14.04 29.84
CA LEU A 18 -26.70 13.07 28.85
C LEU A 18 -25.17 13.18 28.74
N ARG A 19 -24.43 12.34 29.47
CA ARG A 19 -23.05 12.05 29.07
C ARG A 19 -23.15 11.14 27.85
N PRO A 20 -22.51 11.46 26.71
CA PRO A 20 -22.44 10.49 25.62
C PRO A 20 -21.87 9.20 26.21
N PRO A 21 -22.46 8.02 25.93
CA PRO A 21 -21.96 6.77 26.46
C PRO A 21 -20.48 6.72 26.11
N THR A 22 -19.66 6.60 27.15
CA THR A 22 -18.21 6.48 27.06
C THR A 22 -17.90 5.66 25.84
N ARG A 23 -17.09 6.22 24.94
CA ARG A 23 -16.52 5.56 23.76
C ARG A 23 -16.09 4.17 24.22
N ARG A 24 -16.96 3.18 24.02
CA ARG A 24 -16.66 1.78 24.34
C ARG A 24 -15.57 1.49 23.34
N TYR A 25 -14.32 1.63 23.77
CA TYR A 25 -13.23 0.89 23.18
C TYR A 25 -13.78 -0.52 23.11
N HIS A 26 -14.12 -0.96 21.90
CA HIS A 26 -14.29 -2.38 21.61
C HIS A 26 -12.94 -2.98 21.96
N ARG A 27 -12.76 -3.29 23.24
CA ARG A 27 -11.68 -4.11 23.73
C ARG A 27 -11.88 -5.37 22.91
N LYS A 28 -10.93 -5.70 22.03
CA LYS A 28 -10.96 -7.00 21.37
C LYS A 28 -10.87 -8.00 22.50
N HIS A 29 -12.02 -8.50 22.94
CA HIS A 29 -12.12 -9.45 24.03
C HIS A 29 -11.57 -10.76 23.47
N THR A 30 -10.27 -10.96 23.55
CA THR A 30 -9.80 -12.29 23.92
C THR A 30 -10.07 -12.36 25.42
N THR A 31 -11.12 -13.07 25.80
CA THR A 31 -11.49 -13.33 27.20
C THR A 31 -10.41 -14.08 27.99
N SER A 32 -9.35 -14.53 27.32
CA SER A 32 -8.19 -15.15 27.93
C SER A 32 -7.16 -14.11 28.38
N PRO A 33 -6.59 -14.22 29.60
CA PRO A 33 -5.44 -13.41 30.03
C PRO A 33 -4.18 -13.71 29.20
N TYR A 34 -4.20 -14.76 28.39
CA TYR A 34 -3.09 -15.16 27.55
C TYR A 34 -3.19 -14.59 26.13
N PRO A 35 -2.08 -14.12 25.55
CA PRO A 35 -2.06 -13.65 24.17
C PRO A 35 -2.30 -14.81 23.18
N ASN A 36 -2.79 -14.48 21.99
CA ASN A 36 -3.02 -15.47 20.94
C ASN A 36 -1.69 -16.16 20.54
N PRO A 37 -1.58 -17.50 20.67
CA PRO A 37 -0.33 -18.22 20.40
C PRO A 37 0.04 -18.28 18.90
N PHE A 38 -0.88 -17.88 18.01
CA PHE A 38 -0.66 -17.81 16.56
C PHE A 38 -0.11 -16.46 16.08
N LEU A 39 -0.09 -15.44 16.94
CA LEU A 39 0.37 -14.11 16.59
C LEU A 39 1.70 -13.80 17.26
N PRO A 40 2.59 -13.05 16.60
CA PRO A 40 3.76 -12.50 17.26
C PRO A 40 3.32 -11.51 18.35
N SER A 41 3.98 -11.56 19.51
CA SER A 41 3.70 -10.67 20.63
C SER A 41 4.89 -9.77 20.91
N LYS A 42 4.64 -8.48 21.15
CA LYS A 42 5.69 -7.54 21.53
C LYS A 42 5.94 -7.60 23.04
N ASN A 43 7.20 -7.74 23.44
CA ASN A 43 7.61 -7.54 24.82
C ASN A 43 7.78 -6.02 25.07
N PHE A 44 6.98 -5.45 25.96
CA PHE A 44 6.99 -4.01 26.22
C PHE A 44 8.18 -3.54 27.05
N ALA A 45 8.81 -4.42 27.85
CA ALA A 45 9.99 -4.07 28.62
C ALA A 45 11.24 -3.99 27.74
N THR A 46 11.41 -4.94 26.80
CA THR A 46 12.59 -5.01 25.93
C THR A 46 12.38 -4.42 24.54
N GLY A 47 11.13 -4.15 24.16
CA GLY A 47 10.73 -3.69 22.83
C GLY A 47 10.80 -4.76 21.73
N ARG A 48 11.34 -5.95 22.02
CA ARG A 48 11.54 -7.04 21.05
C ARG A 48 10.22 -7.75 20.73
N TRP A 49 10.10 -8.24 19.50
CA TRP A 49 9.00 -9.10 19.08
C TRP A 49 9.36 -10.56 19.30
N HIS A 50 8.49 -11.27 20.01
CA HIS A 50 8.56 -12.73 20.08
C HIS A 50 7.82 -13.33 18.89
N SER A 51 8.45 -14.32 18.27
CA SER A 51 7.80 -15.17 17.28
C SER A 51 6.55 -15.83 17.87
N PRO A 52 5.53 -16.12 17.05
CA PRO A 52 4.37 -16.87 17.53
C PRO A 52 4.80 -18.25 18.06
N VAL A 53 4.13 -18.72 19.11
CA VAL A 53 4.37 -20.03 19.73
C VAL A 53 4.25 -21.15 18.69
N TYR A 54 3.23 -21.04 17.82
CA TYR A 54 3.09 -21.91 16.65
C TYR A 54 3.41 -21.11 15.38
N GLY A 55 4.44 -21.52 14.65
CA GLY A 55 4.75 -20.95 13.33
C GLY A 55 3.68 -21.25 12.28
N LEU A 56 3.70 -20.52 11.15
CA LEU A 56 2.65 -20.61 10.11
C LEU A 56 2.42 -22.01 9.54
N ARG A 57 3.43 -22.89 9.57
CA ARG A 57 3.32 -24.30 9.18
C ARG A 57 2.47 -25.08 10.19
N LYS A 58 2.89 -25.08 11.47
CA LYS A 58 2.15 -25.72 12.58
C LYS A 58 0.73 -25.18 12.70
N GLN A 59 0.51 -23.89 12.46
CA GLN A 59 -0.84 -23.30 12.41
C GLN A 59 -1.69 -23.93 11.32
N ALA A 60 -1.14 -24.13 10.12
CA ALA A 60 -1.86 -24.78 9.02
C ALA A 60 -2.14 -26.25 9.33
N ASP A 61 -1.21 -26.97 9.96
CA ASP A 61 -1.39 -28.36 10.36
C ASP A 61 -2.51 -28.49 11.41
N LEU A 62 -2.53 -27.61 12.43
CA LEU A 62 -3.59 -27.55 13.43
C LEU A 62 -4.94 -27.20 12.83
N VAL A 63 -5.00 -26.22 11.91
CA VAL A 63 -6.26 -25.87 11.23
C VAL A 63 -6.75 -27.03 10.35
N LYS A 64 -5.84 -27.72 9.65
CA LYS A 64 -6.18 -28.89 8.85
C LYS A 64 -6.78 -29.99 9.72
N LEU A 65 -6.13 -30.31 10.84
CA LEU A 65 -6.63 -31.28 11.82
C LEU A 65 -7.98 -30.85 12.39
N ALA A 66 -8.10 -29.60 12.85
CA ALA A 66 -9.35 -29.07 13.40
C ALA A 66 -10.49 -29.09 12.37
N SER A 67 -10.19 -28.87 11.09
CA SER A 67 -11.17 -28.96 10.00
C SER A 67 -11.64 -30.38 9.77
N GLN A 68 -10.79 -31.38 9.95
CA GLN A 68 -11.18 -32.79 9.84
C GLN A 68 -12.15 -33.20 10.97
N TYR A 69 -11.95 -32.65 12.18
CA TYR A 69 -12.79 -32.94 13.34
C TYR A 69 -13.92 -31.91 13.58
N GLY A 70 -14.11 -30.93 12.69
CA GLY A 70 -15.16 -29.92 12.82
C GLY A 70 -14.98 -28.92 13.98
N VAL A 71 -13.78 -28.78 14.55
CA VAL A 71 -13.48 -27.94 15.73
C VAL A 71 -12.72 -26.66 15.40
N VAL A 72 -12.86 -26.15 14.16
CA VAL A 72 -12.12 -24.96 13.67
C VAL A 72 -12.51 -23.69 14.44
N ASP A 73 -13.75 -23.59 14.89
CA ASP A 73 -14.27 -22.41 15.58
C ASP A 73 -13.64 -22.23 16.97
N LEU A 74 -13.19 -23.33 17.58
CA LEU A 74 -12.50 -23.32 18.88
C LEU A 74 -11.08 -22.76 18.79
N LEU A 75 -10.46 -22.79 17.61
CA LEU A 75 -9.12 -22.26 17.43
C LEU A 75 -9.10 -20.73 17.51
N PRO A 76 -8.04 -20.13 18.08
CA PRO A 76 -7.88 -18.68 18.03
C PRO A 76 -7.68 -18.21 16.59
N TRP A 77 -7.89 -16.91 16.36
CA TRP A 77 -7.80 -16.35 15.01
C TRP A 77 -6.41 -16.59 14.39
N THR A 78 -6.38 -17.08 13.14
CA THR A 78 -5.18 -17.21 12.31
C THR A 78 -5.52 -16.92 10.85
N ILE A 79 -4.51 -16.44 10.11
CA ILE A 79 -4.53 -16.26 8.65
C ILE A 79 -4.82 -17.57 7.91
N LYS A 80 -4.54 -18.71 8.55
CA LYS A 80 -4.70 -20.05 7.96
C LYS A 80 -6.10 -20.61 8.08
N LYS A 81 -7.03 -19.97 8.80
CA LYS A 81 -8.42 -20.44 8.91
C LYS A 81 -9.09 -20.55 7.52
N PRO A 82 -10.00 -21.51 7.30
CA PRO A 82 -10.76 -21.60 6.06
C PRO A 82 -11.55 -20.31 5.81
N GLY A 83 -11.72 -19.92 4.55
CA GLY A 83 -12.44 -18.70 4.15
C GLY A 83 -11.67 -17.38 4.34
N GLU A 84 -10.71 -17.28 5.26
CA GLU A 84 -9.95 -16.03 5.50
C GLU A 84 -9.14 -15.56 4.30
N LYS A 85 -8.56 -16.51 3.54
CA LYS A 85 -7.81 -16.21 2.31
C LYS A 85 -8.73 -15.67 1.22
N GLU A 86 -9.93 -16.24 1.10
CA GLU A 86 -10.92 -15.85 0.11
C GLU A 86 -11.53 -14.50 0.46
N ARG A 87 -11.92 -14.28 1.72
CA ARG A 87 -12.41 -12.99 2.22
C ARG A 87 -11.43 -11.85 1.89
N ARG A 88 -10.14 -12.05 2.14
CA ARG A 88 -9.10 -11.05 1.81
C ARG A 88 -8.97 -10.79 0.31
N ARG A 89 -9.15 -11.84 -0.51
CA ARG A 89 -9.08 -11.71 -1.97
C ARG A 89 -10.30 -10.98 -2.52
N VAL A 90 -11.49 -11.22 -1.97
CA VAL A 90 -12.72 -10.52 -2.34
C VAL A 90 -12.65 -9.05 -1.88
N GLU A 91 -12.17 -8.79 -0.67
CA GLU A 91 -12.08 -7.43 -0.12
C GLU A 91 -11.04 -6.55 -0.83
N LYS A 92 -9.87 -7.11 -1.19
CA LYS A 92 -8.71 -6.33 -1.66
C LYS A 92 -8.35 -6.54 -3.13
N GLY A 93 -8.92 -7.56 -3.78
CA GLY A 93 -8.59 -7.91 -5.15
C GLY A 93 -7.16 -8.40 -5.35
N LEU A 94 -6.69 -8.38 -6.60
CA LEU A 94 -5.30 -8.66 -6.94
C LEU A 94 -4.44 -7.40 -6.68
N MET A 95 -3.43 -7.51 -5.82
CA MET A 95 -2.55 -6.38 -5.47
C MET A 95 -1.11 -6.49 -6.03
N VAL A 96 -0.90 -7.34 -7.04
CA VAL A 96 0.43 -7.53 -7.64
C VAL A 96 0.84 -6.28 -8.41
N LYS A 97 2.08 -5.81 -8.24
CA LYS A 97 2.54 -4.60 -8.95
C LYS A 97 2.47 -4.80 -10.47
N GLY A 98 1.80 -3.87 -11.16
CA GLY A 98 1.62 -3.90 -12.61
C GLY A 98 0.29 -4.49 -13.06
N THR A 99 -0.13 -5.62 -12.48
CA THR A 99 -1.36 -6.36 -12.86
C THR A 99 -2.51 -6.22 -11.86
N GLY A 100 -2.22 -5.71 -10.67
CA GLY A 100 -3.23 -5.50 -9.64
C GLY A 100 -4.22 -4.40 -9.98
N GLU A 101 -5.36 -4.41 -9.30
CA GLU A 101 -6.40 -3.41 -9.48
C GLU A 101 -5.84 -2.00 -9.25
N GLY A 102 -6.07 -1.11 -10.21
CA GLY A 102 -5.54 0.26 -10.20
C GLY A 102 -4.04 0.38 -10.48
N GLN A 103 -3.33 -0.71 -10.80
CA GLN A 103 -1.92 -0.65 -11.23
C GLN A 103 -1.80 -0.64 -12.75
N LYS A 104 -0.70 -0.03 -13.24
CA LYS A 104 -0.33 -0.02 -14.65
C LYS A 104 1.01 -0.69 -14.85
N VAL A 105 1.12 -1.52 -15.89
CA VAL A 105 2.37 -2.15 -16.31
C VAL A 105 3.35 -1.07 -16.80
N LYS A 106 4.61 -1.18 -16.38
CA LYS A 106 5.67 -0.23 -16.75
C LYS A 106 5.95 -0.21 -18.26
N GLY A 107 5.85 -1.36 -18.92
CA GLY A 107 6.31 -1.56 -20.30
C GLY A 107 7.82 -1.76 -20.39
N LYS A 108 8.25 -2.50 -21.42
CA LYS A 108 9.68 -2.74 -21.69
C LYS A 108 10.37 -1.43 -22.11
N LEU A 109 11.70 -1.37 -22.01
CA LEU A 109 12.45 -0.16 -22.35
C LEU A 109 12.22 0.27 -23.81
N TRP A 110 12.17 -0.68 -24.74
CA TRP A 110 11.95 -0.40 -26.15
C TRP A 110 10.54 0.12 -26.43
N GLU A 111 9.51 -0.41 -25.76
CA GLU A 111 8.12 0.08 -25.87
C GLU A 111 8.03 1.55 -25.43
N ARG A 112 8.64 1.87 -24.28
CA ARG A 112 8.64 3.23 -23.72
C ARG A 112 9.42 4.23 -24.57
N THR A 113 10.47 3.79 -25.25
CA THR A 113 11.35 4.67 -26.06
C THR A 113 11.01 4.68 -27.55
N LEU A 114 10.13 3.79 -28.02
CA LEU A 114 9.79 3.61 -29.44
C LEU A 114 9.32 4.93 -30.08
N LYS A 115 8.39 5.63 -29.44
CA LYS A 115 7.86 6.91 -29.95
C LYS A 115 8.97 7.95 -30.13
N GLY A 116 9.86 8.09 -29.15
CA GLY A 116 11.00 9.01 -29.23
C GLY A 116 12.00 8.61 -30.32
N ARG A 117 12.28 7.31 -30.47
CA ARG A 117 13.17 6.80 -31.52
C ARG A 117 12.60 7.02 -32.92
N LEU A 118 11.30 6.82 -33.11
CA LEU A 118 10.62 7.05 -34.39
C LEU A 118 10.62 8.54 -34.76
N GLU A 119 10.40 9.43 -33.79
CA GLU A 119 10.43 10.87 -34.04
C GLU A 119 11.83 11.36 -34.41
N MET A 120 12.87 10.90 -33.70
CA MET A 120 14.26 11.20 -34.08
C MET A 120 14.59 10.74 -35.50
N ARG A 121 14.10 9.55 -35.89
CA ARG A 121 14.27 9.04 -37.25
C ARG A 121 13.53 9.92 -38.26
N ARG A 122 12.29 10.32 -37.98
CA ARG A 122 11.49 11.22 -38.82
C ARG A 122 12.21 12.54 -39.05
N GLN A 123 12.66 13.19 -37.98
CA GLN A 123 13.37 14.46 -38.07
C GLN A 123 14.69 14.34 -38.84
N ALA A 124 15.44 13.25 -38.65
CA ALA A 124 16.67 13.00 -39.40
C ALA A 124 16.39 12.87 -40.91
N MET A 125 15.32 12.20 -41.31
CA MET A 125 14.91 12.08 -42.71
C MET A 125 14.49 13.43 -43.31
N LEU A 126 13.76 14.25 -42.55
CA LEU A 126 13.35 15.59 -43.00
C LEU A 126 14.56 16.53 -43.18
N ASN A 127 15.55 16.43 -42.30
CA ASN A 127 16.76 17.25 -42.37
C ASN A 127 17.81 16.70 -43.37
N MET A 128 17.63 15.46 -43.85
CA MET A 128 18.59 14.78 -44.72
C MET A 128 18.89 15.56 -46.01
N PRO A 129 17.90 16.10 -46.77
CA PRO A 129 18.18 16.78 -48.02
C PRO A 129 19.07 18.01 -47.84
N ALA A 130 18.78 18.85 -46.84
CA ALA A 130 19.56 20.03 -46.52
C ALA A 130 20.99 19.67 -46.10
N LEU A 131 21.15 18.60 -45.31
CA LEU A 131 22.46 18.10 -44.89
C LEU A 131 23.29 17.58 -46.06
N ILE A 132 22.68 16.84 -46.99
CA ILE A 132 23.34 16.38 -48.23
C ILE A 132 23.80 17.56 -49.08
N GLN A 133 22.96 18.60 -49.21
CA GLN A 133 23.30 19.80 -49.96
C GLN A 133 24.50 20.54 -49.34
N GLU A 134 24.49 20.74 -48.02
CA GLU A 134 25.62 21.36 -47.29
C GLU A 134 26.91 20.54 -47.47
N TRP A 135 26.81 19.21 -47.40
CA TRP A 135 27.96 18.30 -47.56
C TRP A 135 28.56 18.37 -48.96
N LYS A 136 27.72 18.39 -50.01
CA LYS A 136 28.16 18.55 -51.40
C LYS A 136 28.83 19.90 -51.63
N GLN A 137 28.22 21.00 -51.16
CA GLN A 137 28.77 22.36 -51.29
C GLN A 137 30.14 22.51 -50.63
N LYS A 138 30.37 21.84 -49.49
CA LYS A 138 31.65 21.86 -48.77
C LYS A 138 32.72 20.92 -49.36
N GLY A 139 32.49 20.35 -50.54
CA GLY A 139 33.47 19.57 -51.28
C GLY A 139 33.60 18.12 -50.79
N HIS A 140 32.47 17.44 -50.59
CA HIS A 140 32.43 15.98 -50.32
C HIS A 140 33.29 15.53 -49.13
N GLY A 141 33.31 16.32 -48.06
CA GLY A 141 34.02 15.97 -46.82
C GLY A 141 35.36 16.69 -46.60
N ARG A 142 35.96 17.35 -47.60
CA ARG A 142 37.23 18.07 -47.43
C ARG A 142 37.16 19.19 -46.38
N GLY A 143 36.05 19.91 -46.31
CA GLY A 143 35.78 20.96 -45.31
C GLY A 143 34.83 20.54 -44.17
N TRP A 144 34.50 19.25 -44.03
CA TRP A 144 33.47 18.79 -43.10
C TRP A 144 34.03 18.53 -41.69
N LYS A 145 33.49 19.23 -40.69
CA LYS A 145 33.89 19.09 -39.28
C LYS A 145 32.81 18.48 -38.38
N LYS A 146 31.57 18.33 -38.87
CA LYS A 146 30.40 17.84 -38.10
C LYS A 146 30.28 16.32 -38.18
N TRP A 147 31.32 15.59 -37.77
CA TRP A 147 31.29 14.13 -37.76
C TRP A 147 30.47 13.60 -36.56
N PRO A 148 29.70 12.50 -36.73
CA PRO A 148 28.98 11.91 -35.62
C PRO A 148 29.98 11.37 -34.59
N SER A 149 29.79 11.72 -33.31
CA SER A 149 30.55 11.13 -32.23
C SER A 149 29.97 9.76 -31.89
N GLY A 150 30.80 8.71 -31.84
CA GLY A 150 30.38 7.37 -31.39
C GLY A 150 29.95 7.30 -29.92
N LYS A 151 30.10 8.40 -29.16
CA LYS A 151 29.54 8.52 -27.82
C LYS A 151 28.05 8.77 -27.93
N ALA A 152 27.25 7.79 -27.52
CA ALA A 152 25.83 8.01 -27.28
C ALA A 152 25.67 9.14 -26.26
N LYS A 153 24.90 10.17 -26.61
CA LYS A 153 24.46 11.23 -25.69
C LYS A 153 23.38 10.70 -24.76
#